data_AF-A0A3B9VJE0-F1
#
_entry.id   AF-A0A3B9VJE0-F1
#
_cell.length_a   1.000
_cell.length_b   1.000
_cell.length_c   1.000
_cell.angle_alpha   90.00
_cell.angle_beta   90.00
_cell.angle_gamma   90.00
#
_symmetry.space_group_name_H-M   'P 1'
#
loop_
_entity.id
_entity.type
_entity.pdbx_description
1 polymer ?
#
loop_
_entity_poly.entity_id
_entity_poly.type
_entity_poly.pdbx_seq_one_letter_code
_entity_poly.pdbx_strand_id
1 'polypeptide(L)'
;AEVVALLKTGSAYYAPSAAAARMAKAVIQDSGEVMPVCAWVDGQYSITGVYLGVEAQIGRAGITKVVESDLTASELAELKVAAEAVRAKQADVKDL
;
A
#
# COMPACT_ATOMS: atom_id res chain seq x y z
N ALA A 1 -15.74 -1.84 5.33
CA ALA A 1 -16.88 -1.79 6.26
C ALA A 1 -17.92 -2.87 5.96
N GLU A 2 -18.16 -3.22 4.69
CA GLU A 2 -19.22 -4.15 4.27
C GLU A 2 -19.11 -5.57 4.87
N VAL A 3 -17.93 -6.21 4.79
CA VAL A 3 -17.72 -7.56 5.33
C VAL A 3 -17.84 -7.62 6.87
N VAL A 4 -17.46 -6.54 7.56
CA VAL A 4 -17.58 -6.43 9.03
C VAL A 4 -19.06 -6.34 9.43
N ALA A 5 -19.86 -5.57 8.68
CA ALA A 5 -21.30 -5.46 8.91
C ALA A 5 -22.02 -6.79 8.70
N LEU A 6 -21.56 -7.62 7.75
CA LEU A 6 -22.11 -8.94 7.47
C LEU A 6 -21.69 -10.00 8.52
N LEU A 7 -20.43 -9.99 8.96
CA LEU A 7 -19.90 -10.96 9.92
C LEU A 7 -20.27 -10.67 11.38
N LYS A 8 -20.64 -9.42 11.70
CA LYS A 8 -21.11 -8.90 13.02
C LYS A 8 -20.11 -9.01 14.17
N THR A 9 -19.43 -10.13 14.35
CA THR A 9 -18.52 -10.44 15.47
C THR A 9 -17.06 -10.53 15.07
N GLY A 10 -16.72 -10.27 13.80
CA GLY A 10 -15.35 -10.35 13.31
C GLY A 10 -15.12 -9.65 11.98
N SER A 11 -13.84 -9.47 11.65
CA SER A 11 -13.39 -8.93 10.36
C SER A 11 -13.14 -10.04 9.34
N ALA A 12 -12.92 -9.66 8.07
CA ALA A 12 -12.47 -10.59 7.04
C ALA A 12 -11.09 -11.15 7.40
N TYR A 13 -10.90 -12.47 7.30
CA TYR A 13 -9.63 -13.12 7.65
C TYR A 13 -9.02 -13.93 6.50
N TYR A 14 -9.81 -14.62 5.67
CA TYR A 14 -9.27 -15.41 4.55
C TYR A 14 -8.57 -14.55 3.50
N ALA A 15 -9.25 -13.53 2.97
CA ALA A 15 -8.68 -12.68 1.91
C ALA A 15 -7.45 -11.87 2.39
N PRO A 16 -7.46 -11.23 3.59
CA PRO A 16 -6.27 -10.57 4.11
C PRO A 16 -5.10 -11.53 4.35
N SER A 17 -5.36 -12.72 4.88
CA SER A 17 -4.31 -13.73 5.09
C SER A 17 -3.69 -14.20 3.78
N ALA A 18 -4.51 -14.42 2.75
CA ALA A 18 -4.04 -14.80 1.42
C ALA A 18 -3.18 -13.68 0.78
N ALA A 19 -3.58 -12.42 0.92
CA ALA A 19 -2.80 -11.27 0.44
C ALA A 19 -1.43 -11.18 1.12
N ALA A 20 -1.40 -11.29 2.46
CA ALA A 20 -0.14 -11.30 3.22
C ALA A 20 0.76 -12.48 2.84
N ALA A 21 0.18 -13.68 2.67
CA ALA A 21 0.92 -14.86 2.24
C ALA A 21 1.50 -14.71 0.83
N ARG A 22 0.78 -14.06 -0.10
CA ARG A 22 1.28 -13.75 -1.45
C ARG A 22 2.48 -12.82 -1.40
N MET A 23 2.42 -11.75 -0.61
CA MET A 23 3.55 -10.83 -0.42
C MET A 23 4.77 -11.56 0.16
N ALA A 24 4.58 -12.37 1.21
CA ALA A 24 5.66 -13.15 1.81
C ALA A 24 6.28 -14.14 0.80
N LYS A 25 5.44 -14.82 0.00
CA LYS A 25 5.90 -15.72 -1.06
C LYS A 25 6.74 -15.00 -2.11
N ALA A 26 6.34 -13.80 -2.54
CA ALA A 26 7.11 -13.00 -3.50
C ALA A 26 8.51 -12.65 -2.98
N VAL A 27 8.64 -12.32 -1.69
CA VAL A 27 9.93 -12.09 -1.03
C VAL A 27 10.77 -13.37 -0.99
N ILE A 28 10.20 -14.48 -0.50
CA ILE A 28 10.92 -15.76 -0.35
C ILE A 28 11.42 -16.30 -1.69
N GLN A 29 10.61 -16.14 -2.74
CA GLN A 29 10.92 -16.65 -4.07
C GLN A 29 11.73 -15.68 -4.93
N ASP A 30 12.01 -14.46 -4.41
CA ASP A 30 12.66 -13.39 -5.17
C ASP A 30 11.98 -13.17 -6.54
N SER A 31 10.64 -13.21 -6.55
CA SER A 31 9.88 -13.38 -7.80
C SER A 31 9.92 -12.15 -8.70
N GLY A 32 10.27 -10.98 -8.15
CA GLY A 32 10.22 -9.71 -8.87
C GLY A 32 8.79 -9.32 -9.29
N GLU A 33 7.78 -9.87 -8.61
CA GLU A 33 6.37 -9.64 -8.92
C GLU A 33 5.97 -8.19 -8.59
N VAL A 34 5.21 -7.57 -9.49
CA VAL A 34 4.59 -6.26 -9.28
C VAL A 34 3.18 -6.48 -8.77
N MET A 35 2.84 -5.89 -7.62
CA MET A 35 1.51 -6.00 -7.02
C MET A 35 1.17 -4.75 -6.20
N PRO A 36 -0.14 -4.45 -6.00
CA PRO A 36 -0.55 -3.34 -5.16
C PRO A 36 -0.24 -3.61 -3.68
N VAL A 37 0.53 -2.72 -3.06
CA VAL A 37 0.94 -2.80 -1.65
C VAL A 37 0.99 -1.41 -1.03
N CYS A 38 1.03 -1.36 0.29
CA CYS A 38 1.41 -0.14 1.01
C CYS A 38 2.94 -0.02 0.99
N ALA A 39 3.49 0.93 0.23
CA ALA A 39 4.92 1.16 0.10
C ALA A 39 5.32 2.60 0.42
N TRP A 40 6.57 2.79 0.82
CA TRP A 40 7.15 4.11 1.06
C TRP A 40 7.35 4.83 -0.28
N VAL A 41 6.71 5.99 -0.42
CA VAL A 41 6.80 6.83 -1.62
C VAL A 41 7.79 7.95 -1.36
N ASP A 42 8.81 8.04 -2.20
CA ASP A 42 9.92 8.99 -2.10
C ASP A 42 10.34 9.48 -3.50
N GLY A 43 9.57 10.44 -4.01
CA GLY A 43 9.75 11.08 -5.31
C GLY A 43 8.72 10.65 -6.36
N GLN A 44 8.16 9.45 -6.26
CA GLN A 44 7.17 8.95 -7.22
C GLN A 44 5.88 9.77 -7.14
N TYR A 45 5.23 9.98 -8.28
CA TYR A 45 4.02 10.80 -8.43
C TYR A 45 4.19 12.26 -7.95
N SER A 46 5.44 12.74 -7.85
CA SER A 46 5.80 14.01 -7.17
C SER A 46 5.34 14.05 -5.70
N ILE A 47 5.34 12.90 -5.03
CA ILE A 47 5.00 12.72 -3.62
C ILE A 47 6.25 12.16 -2.91
N THR A 48 6.51 12.62 -1.69
CA THR A 48 7.64 12.16 -0.88
C THR A 48 7.23 12.01 0.58
N GLY A 49 7.80 11.04 1.27
CA GLY A 49 7.80 10.98 2.73
C GLY A 49 6.54 10.37 3.33
N VAL A 50 5.87 9.44 2.64
CA VAL A 50 4.60 8.86 3.10
C VAL A 50 4.42 7.43 2.59
N TYR A 51 3.74 6.59 3.38
CA TYR A 51 3.32 5.26 2.94
C TYR A 51 1.97 5.35 2.20
N LEU A 52 1.90 4.80 0.98
CA LEU A 52 0.68 4.81 0.17
C LEU A 52 0.43 3.46 -0.50
N GLY A 53 -0.84 3.21 -0.80
CA GLY A 53 -1.24 2.11 -1.67
C GLY A 53 -0.81 2.40 -3.10
N VAL A 54 0.23 1.72 -3.57
CA VAL A 54 0.81 1.87 -4.91
C VAL A 54 1.24 0.51 -5.45
N GLU A 55 1.47 0.41 -6.76
CA GLU A 55 2.13 -0.76 -7.31
C GLU A 55 3.61 -0.74 -6.97
N ALA A 56 4.13 -1.88 -6.50
CA ALA A 56 5.54 -2.01 -6.20
C ALA A 56 6.07 -3.39 -6.59
N GLN A 57 7.33 -3.42 -6.99
CA GLN A 57 8.03 -4.65 -7.29
C GLN A 57 8.63 -5.26 -6.02
N ILE A 58 8.32 -6.52 -5.75
CA ILE A 58 8.75 -7.25 -4.55
C ILE A 58 9.80 -8.31 -4.92
N GLY A 59 10.92 -8.31 -4.21
CA GLY A 59 11.97 -9.32 -4.30
C GLY A 59 12.52 -9.71 -2.93
N ARG A 60 13.66 -10.40 -2.89
CA ARG A 60 14.27 -10.89 -1.64
C ARG A 60 14.56 -9.81 -0.61
N ALA A 61 14.77 -8.58 -1.07
CA ALA A 61 15.06 -7.41 -0.23
C ALA A 61 13.78 -6.66 0.22
N GLY A 62 12.59 -7.23 -0.05
CA GLY A 62 11.32 -6.54 0.14
C GLY A 62 10.94 -5.71 -1.08
N ILE A 63 10.51 -4.46 -0.87
CA ILE A 63 10.19 -3.54 -1.95
C ILE A 63 11.47 -3.11 -2.65
N THR A 64 11.60 -3.43 -3.94
CA THR A 64 12.76 -3.07 -4.77
C THR A 64 12.57 -1.75 -5.50
N LYS A 65 11.32 -1.44 -5.90
CA LYS A 65 10.92 -0.12 -6.42
C LYS A 65 9.40 0.04 -6.36
N VAL A 66 8.95 1.29 -6.23
CA VAL A 66 7.58 1.69 -6.56
C VAL A 66 7.49 1.84 -8.09
N VAL A 67 6.40 1.34 -8.68
CA VAL A 67 6.13 1.41 -10.12
C VAL A 67 5.14 2.54 -10.37
N GLU A 68 5.53 3.51 -11.19
CA GLU A 68 4.64 4.59 -11.61
C GLU A 68 3.80 4.16 -12.80
N SER A 69 2.49 4.15 -12.61
CA SER A 69 1.51 3.93 -13.68
C SER A 69 1.04 5.27 -14.22
N ASP A 70 0.61 5.28 -15.49
CA ASP A 70 0.06 6.48 -16.12
C ASP A 70 -1.30 6.82 -15.52
N LEU A 71 -1.29 7.68 -14.50
CA LEU A 71 -2.50 8.21 -13.87
C LEU A 71 -3.02 9.42 -14.65
N THR A 72 -4.33 9.50 -14.79
CA THR A 72 -4.98 10.73 -15.23
C THR A 72 -4.75 11.85 -14.22
N ALA A 73 -4.94 13.10 -14.65
CA ALA A 73 -4.81 14.26 -13.76
C ALA A 73 -5.76 14.19 -12.54
N SER A 74 -6.94 13.59 -12.70
CA SER A 74 -7.91 13.39 -11.61
C SER A 74 -7.42 12.35 -10.61
N GLU A 75 -6.97 11.19 -11.08
CA GLU A 75 -6.45 10.11 -10.21
C GLU A 75 -5.19 10.56 -9.46
N LEU A 76 -4.30 11.32 -10.12
CA LEU A 76 -3.13 11.90 -9.46
C LEU A 76 -3.53 12.91 -8.37
N ALA A 77 -4.56 13.72 -8.60
CA ALA A 77 -5.07 14.64 -7.59
C ALA A 77 -5.64 13.89 -6.39
N GLU A 78 -6.40 12.81 -6.62
CA GLU A 78 -6.93 11.94 -5.56
C GLU A 78 -5.83 11.24 -4.77
N LEU A 79 -4.77 10.75 -5.45
CA LEU A 79 -3.61 10.15 -4.79
C LEU A 79 -2.89 11.15 -3.88
N LYS A 80 -2.77 12.41 -4.30
CA LYS A 80 -2.20 13.48 -3.47
C LYS A 80 -3.08 13.79 -2.26
N VAL A 81 -4.41 13.78 -2.40
CA VAL A 81 -5.33 13.91 -1.26
C VAL A 81 -5.14 12.74 -0.28
N ALA A 82 -5.01 11.52 -0.78
CA ALA A 82 -4.73 10.35 0.06
C ALA A 82 -3.38 10.47 0.80
N ALA A 83 -2.36 11.03 0.13
CA ALA A 83 -1.06 11.31 0.72
C ALA A 83 -1.17 12.23 1.95
N GLU A 84 -1.87 13.35 1.84
CA GLU A 84 -2.05 14.27 2.96
C GLU A 84 -2.87 13.65 4.11
N ALA A 85 -3.90 12.87 3.78
CA ALA A 85 -4.70 12.16 4.79
C ALA A 85 -3.85 11.19 5.61
N VAL A 86 -2.93 10.45 4.97
CA VAL A 86 -2.01 9.54 5.67
C VAL A 86 -0.98 10.32 6.50
N ARG A 87 -0.42 11.43 5.97
CA ARG A 87 0.54 12.25 6.73
C ARG A 87 -0.08 12.81 8.01
N ALA A 88 -1.32 13.27 7.95
CA ALA A 88 -2.04 13.72 9.14
C ALA A 88 -2.11 12.60 10.20
N LYS A 89 -2.38 11.36 9.78
CA LYS A 89 -2.42 10.19 10.69
C LYS A 89 -1.04 9.78 11.20
N GLN A 90 0.02 9.94 10.41
CA GLN A 90 1.40 9.70 10.87
C GLN A 90 1.80 10.67 11.98
N ALA A 91 1.37 11.93 11.91
CA ALA A 91 1.61 12.91 12.96
C ALA A 91 0.95 12.50 14.29
N ASP A 92 -0.28 11.98 14.25
CA ASP A 92 -1.00 11.49 15.44
C ASP A 92 -0.19 10.42 16.21
N VAL A 93 0.64 9.63 15.52
CA VAL A 93 1.43 8.54 16.13
C VAL A 93 2.78 9.02 16.65
N LYS A 94 3.29 10.16 16.19
CA LYS A 94 4.62 10.67 16.59
C LYS A 94 4.65 11.13 18.04
N ASP A 95 3.50 11.56 18.57
CA ASP A 95 3.35 12.12 19.91
C ASP A 95 2.79 11.10 20.93
N LEU A 96 2.74 9.81 20.57
CA LEU A 96 2.46 8.68 21.48
C LEU A 96 3.72 8.28 22.25
#